data_AF-A0A0D9W491-F1
#
_entry.id   AF-A0A0D9W491-F1
#
_cell.length_a   1.000
_cell.length_b   1.000
_cell.length_c   1.000
_cell.angle_alpha   90.00
_cell.angle_beta   90.00
_cell.angle_gamma   90.00
#
_symmetry.space_group_name_H-M   'P 1'
#
loop_
_entity.id
_entity.type
_entity.pdbx_description
1 polymer ?
#
loop_
_entity_poly.entity_id
_entity_poly.type
_entity_poly.pdbx_seq_one_letter_code
_entity_poly.pdbx_strand_id
1 'polypeptide(L)'
;MSTGGADKSGSGGGGGAVKTPSDFLKSIRGRPVVVKLNSGVDYRGILACLDGYMNIAMEQTEEYVNGQLKNKYGDAFIRGNNGMS
;
A
#
# COMPACT_ATOMS: atom_id res chain seq x y z
N MET A 1 -10.18 -58.04 6.95
CA MET A 1 -11.00 -56.88 7.35
C MET A 1 -10.15 -55.65 7.13
N SER A 2 -10.57 -54.81 6.20
CA SER A 2 -9.85 -53.64 5.70
C SER A 2 -10.37 -52.40 6.42
N THR A 3 -9.45 -51.55 6.88
CA THR A 3 -9.65 -50.11 7.13
C THR A 3 -8.32 -49.48 6.70
N GLY A 4 -8.13 -48.84 5.55
CA GLY A 4 -8.99 -47.86 4.87
C GLY A 4 -9.05 -46.60 5.74
N GLY A 5 -8.44 -45.46 5.43
CA GLY A 5 -7.63 -45.01 4.30
C GLY A 5 -7.47 -43.49 4.39
N ALA A 6 -6.50 -42.96 3.63
CA ALA A 6 -6.42 -41.59 3.11
C ALA A 6 -6.14 -40.44 4.10
N ASP A 7 -4.85 -40.26 4.39
CA ASP A 7 -4.17 -38.99 4.17
C ASP A 7 -4.64 -38.32 2.87
N LYS A 8 -5.36 -37.20 3.01
CA LYS A 8 -5.71 -36.33 1.90
C LYS A 8 -5.31 -34.90 2.24
N SER A 9 -4.02 -34.61 2.07
CA SER A 9 -3.55 -33.24 1.85
C SER A 9 -4.12 -32.81 0.50
N GLY A 10 -5.28 -32.16 0.55
CA GLY A 10 -5.95 -31.62 -0.62
C GLY A 10 -5.15 -30.44 -1.16
N SER A 11 -4.41 -30.70 -2.24
CA SER A 11 -4.03 -29.71 -3.24
C SER A 11 -5.28 -29.09 -3.89
N GLY A 12 -5.22 -27.81 -4.23
CA GLY A 12 -6.04 -27.25 -5.30
C GLY A 12 -6.76 -25.96 -4.94
N GLY A 13 -6.35 -24.87 -5.58
CA GLY A 13 -7.11 -23.62 -5.54
C GLY A 13 -6.38 -22.43 -6.13
N GLY A 14 -5.95 -22.50 -7.39
CA GLY A 14 -5.75 -21.32 -8.22
C GLY A 14 -7.10 -20.63 -8.44
N GLY A 15 -7.66 -20.04 -7.39
CA GLY A 15 -8.75 -19.09 -7.46
C GLY A 15 -8.11 -17.71 -7.46
N GLY A 16 -8.44 -16.88 -8.46
CA GLY A 16 -8.09 -15.46 -8.40
C GLY A 16 -8.75 -14.87 -7.16
N ALA A 17 -8.03 -14.87 -6.03
CA ALA A 17 -8.51 -14.29 -4.79
C ALA A 17 -8.93 -12.86 -5.12
N VAL A 18 -10.16 -12.50 -4.74
CA VAL A 18 -10.63 -11.13 -4.82
C VAL A 18 -9.58 -10.29 -4.09
N LYS A 19 -8.78 -9.53 -4.84
CA LYS A 19 -7.74 -8.70 -4.27
C LYS A 19 -8.44 -7.64 -3.45
N THR A 20 -8.47 -7.83 -2.14
CA THR A 20 -9.04 -6.83 -1.26
C THR A 20 -8.19 -5.56 -1.35
N PRO A 21 -8.75 -4.38 -1.10
CA PRO A 21 -7.96 -3.16 -1.00
C PRO A 21 -6.76 -3.36 -0.07
N SER A 22 -6.95 -4.03 1.07
CA SER A 22 -5.90 -4.38 2.03
C SER A 22 -4.77 -5.22 1.44
N ASP A 23 -5.06 -6.19 0.56
CA ASP A 23 -4.03 -6.99 -0.10
C ASP A 23 -3.24 -6.18 -1.11
N PHE A 24 -3.91 -5.25 -1.80
CA PHE A 24 -3.23 -4.28 -2.64
C PHE A 24 -2.31 -3.39 -1.81
N LEU A 25 -2.75 -2.86 -0.66
CA LEU A 25 -1.92 -2.03 0.22
C LEU A 25 -0.67 -2.76 0.70
N LYS A 26 -0.80 -4.05 1.07
CA LYS A 26 0.36 -4.88 1.43
C LYS A 26 1.33 -5.07 0.27
N SER A 27 0.81 -5.22 -0.95
CA SER A 27 1.63 -5.46 -2.15
C SER A 27 2.45 -4.26 -2.62
N ILE A 28 2.09 -3.06 -2.18
CA ILE A 28 2.77 -1.81 -2.59
C ILE A 28 3.82 -1.32 -1.58
N ARG A 29 3.93 -1.96 -0.41
CA ARG A 29 4.94 -1.61 0.60
C ARG A 29 6.36 -1.81 0.04
N GLY A 30 7.25 -0.87 0.33
CA GLY A 30 8.64 -0.84 -0.15
C GLY A 30 8.80 -0.43 -1.61
N ARG A 31 7.71 -0.06 -2.31
CA ARG A 31 7.76 0.36 -3.71
C ARG A 31 7.75 1.87 -3.82
N PRO A 32 8.37 2.45 -4.87
CA PRO A 32 8.18 3.85 -5.21
C PRO A 32 6.71 4.14 -5.49
N VAL A 33 6.18 5.19 -4.86
CA VAL A 33 4.81 5.65 -5.02
C VAL A 33 4.76 7.16 -5.23
N VAL A 34 3.69 7.61 -5.87
CA VAL A 34 3.33 9.02 -5.98
C VAL A 34 2.00 9.21 -5.25
N VAL A 35 2.00 10.06 -4.22
CA VAL A 35 0.83 10.45 -3.46
C VAL A 35 0.44 11.86 -3.89
N LYS A 36 -0.72 11.99 -4.53
CA LYS A 36 -1.25 13.28 -4.96
C LYS A 36 -2.26 13.80 -3.95
N LEU A 37 -2.02 14.97 -3.39
CA LEU A 37 -2.97 15.65 -2.51
C LEU A 37 -3.99 16.44 -3.33
N ASN A 38 -5.17 16.69 -2.74
CA ASN A 38 -6.20 17.54 -3.36
C ASN A 38 -5.75 18.99 -3.61
N SER A 39 -4.71 19.45 -2.90
CA SER A 39 -4.06 20.74 -3.15
C SER A 39 -3.32 20.79 -4.49
N GLY A 40 -3.14 19.65 -5.18
CA GLY A 40 -2.35 19.54 -6.40
C GLY A 40 -0.85 19.33 -6.17
N VAL A 41 -0.43 19.17 -4.91
CA VAL A 41 0.95 18.82 -4.54
C VAL A 41 1.15 17.31 -4.67
N ASP A 42 2.27 16.91 -5.27
CA ASP A 42 2.67 15.51 -5.41
C ASP A 42 3.82 15.19 -4.45
N TYR A 43 3.68 14.13 -3.66
CA TYR A 43 4.76 13.55 -2.87
C TYR A 43 5.24 12.26 -3.53
N ARG A 44 6.55 12.15 -3.75
CA ARG A 44 7.17 10.98 -4.38
C ARG A 44 8.17 10.39 -3.41
N GLY A 45 8.15 9.07 -3.24
CA GLY A 45 9.05 8.39 -2.31
C GLY A 45 8.78 6.90 -2.23
N ILE A 46 9.44 6.23 -1.29
CA ILE A 46 9.26 4.81 -1.04
C ILE A 46 8.18 4.63 0.03
N LEU A 47 7.18 3.80 -0.25
CA LEU A 47 6.12 3.53 0.73
C LEU A 47 6.65 2.68 1.89
N ALA A 48 6.77 3.25 3.09
CA ALA A 48 7.17 2.50 4.28
C ALA A 48 5.97 1.79 4.91
N CYS A 49 4.89 2.53 5.17
CA CYS A 49 3.67 2.00 5.78
C CYS A 49 2.42 2.73 5.25
N LEU A 50 1.30 2.01 5.21
CA LEU A 50 -0.03 2.52 4.89
C LEU A 50 -1.06 1.78 5.75
N ASP A 51 -1.97 2.51 6.39
CA ASP A 51 -3.03 1.93 7.23
C ASP A 51 -4.44 2.08 6.61
N GLY A 52 -5.45 1.53 7.29
CA GLY A 52 -6.85 1.59 6.86
C GLY A 52 -7.51 2.97 6.97
N TYR A 53 -6.79 3.95 7.53
CA TYR A 53 -7.19 5.35 7.63
C TYR A 53 -6.47 6.23 6.60
N MET A 54 -5.74 5.61 5.67
CA MET A 54 -4.94 6.28 4.64
C MET A 54 -3.80 7.15 5.21
N ASN A 55 -3.32 6.87 6.43
CA ASN A 55 -2.07 7.45 6.90
C ASN A 55 -0.90 6.76 6.20
N ILE A 56 0.02 7.56 5.69
CA ILE A 56 1.12 7.09 4.84
C ILE A 56 2.44 7.50 5.47
N ALA A 57 3.31 6.54 5.75
CA ALA A 57 4.71 6.80 6.05
C ALA A 57 5.53 6.54 4.77
N MET A 58 6.39 7.48 4.41
CA MET A 58 7.22 7.44 3.22
C MET A 58 8.68 7.75 3.54
N GLU A 59 9.58 7.05 2.89
CA GLU A 59 11.02 7.29 2.94
C GLU A 59 11.48 7.96 1.64
N GLN A 60 12.62 8.65 1.68
CA GLN A 60 13.21 9.35 0.53
C GLN A 60 12.21 10.28 -0.17
N THR A 61 11.37 10.94 0.62
CA THR A 61 10.23 11.71 0.15
C THR A 61 10.66 13.04 -0.44
N GLU A 62 10.16 13.33 -1.62
CA GLU A 62 10.33 14.57 -2.36
C GLU A 62 8.95 15.19 -2.64
N GLU A 63 8.86 16.52 -2.53
CA GLU A 63 7.65 17.28 -2.80
C GLU A 63 7.77 18.01 -4.12
N TYR A 64 6.72 17.89 -4.93
CA TYR A 64 6.61 18.52 -6.24
C TYR A 64 5.37 19.42 -6.27
N VAL A 65 5.58 20.67 -6.65
CA VAL A 65 4.51 21.65 -6.87
C VAL A 65 4.56 22.04 -8.35
N ASN A 66 3.46 21.84 -9.08
CA ASN A 66 3.41 22.06 -10.53
C ASN A 66 4.51 21.30 -11.30
N GLY A 67 4.82 20.08 -10.86
CA GLY A 67 5.85 19.22 -11.47
C GLY A 67 7.29 19.63 -11.18
N GLN A 68 7.53 20.71 -10.42
CA GLN A 68 8.86 21.14 -10.02
C GLN A 68 9.19 20.65 -8.61
N LEU A 69 10.39 20.11 -8.44
CA LEU A 69 10.91 19.72 -7.13
C LEU A 69 10.99 20.96 -6.23
N LYS A 70 10.25 20.94 -5.13
CA LYS A 70 10.20 22.04 -4.16
C LYS A 70 11.01 21.75 -2.92
N ASN A 71 10.90 20.53 -2.38
CA ASN A 71 11.57 20.11 -1.15
C ASN A 71 11.95 18.63 -1.18
N LYS A 72 12.93 18.27 -0.33
CA LYS A 72 13.28 16.88 0.00
C LYS A 72 13.17 16.71 1.50
N TYR A 73 12.32 15.79 1.94
CA TYR A 73 12.02 15.55 3.35
C TYR A 73 12.73 14.32 3.91
N GLY A 74 13.13 13.36 3.06
CA GLY A 74 13.62 12.07 3.54
C GLY A 74 12.45 11.27 4.12
N ASP A 75 12.38 11.18 5.43
CA ASP A 75 11.28 10.47 6.10
C ASP A 75 10.10 11.43 6.30
N ALA A 76 8.93 11.06 5.77
CA ALA A 76 7.72 11.87 5.82
C ALA A 76 6.52 11.05 6.27
N PHE A 77 5.61 11.70 7.00
CA PHE A 77 4.33 11.14 7.39
C PHE A 77 3.19 12.00 6.85
N ILE A 78 2.39 11.43 5.97
CA ILE A 78 1.20 12.06 5.38
C ILE A 78 -0.02 11.52 6.12
N ARG A 79 -0.74 12.40 6.81
CA ARG A 79 -1.96 12.02 7.52
C ARG A 79 -3.11 11.81 6.53
N GLY A 80 -3.73 10.63 6.60
CA GLY A 80 -5.00 10.38 5.94
C GLY A 80 -6.10 11.12 6.70
N ASN A 81 -6.78 12.05 6.02
CA ASN A 81 -7.89 12.75 6.64
C ASN A 81 -9.12 11.84 6.60
N ASN A 82 -9.50 11.26 7.74
CA ASN A 82 -10.74 10.51 7.85
C ASN A 82 -11.93 11.47 7.83
N GLY A 83 -12.57 11.60 6.68
CA GLY A 83 -13.92 12.15 6.59
C GLY A 83 -14.01 13.67 6.44
N MET A 84 -14.63 14.04 5.32
CA MET A 84 -15.40 15.27 5.13
C MET A 84 -16.14 15.74 6.40
N SER A 85 -16.11 17.05 6.65
CA SER A 85 -17.37 17.73 7.00
C SER A 85 -18.26 17.80 5.78
#